data_AF-A0A963E2G1-F1
#
_entry.id   AF-A0A963E2G1-F1
#
_cell.length_a   1.000
_cell.length_b   1.000
_cell.length_c   1.000
_cell.angle_alpha   90.00
_cell.angle_beta   90.00
_cell.angle_gamma   90.00
#
_symmetry.space_group_name_H-M   'P 1'
#
loop_
_entity.id
_entity.type
_entity.pdbx_description
1 polymer ?
#
loop_
_entity_poly.entity_id
_entity_poly.type
_entity_poly.pdbx_seq_one_letter_code
_entity_poly.pdbx_strand_id
1 'polypeptide(L)'
;VVPILSQTGVLSIEVPLWKQIGLVIGTLTLLFGFGHYVVPRVLEQLSRQRNREGFILVVLLAVFVAAWATNEVGLSMALGGFVMGMLLSGSRYAYQVKAYIEPYKGILMSVFFVAVGMSIELKVLTAEPWVFIQQVAIILLIKLVVMFALALAFRFTVESAIRMAVLLGQSGEFGFVLFGAARGLGVIDDRTFVVSVAVISISMMFTPLMVRAGDALVRRLTKSS
;
A
#
# COMPACT_ATOMS: atom_id res chain seq x y z
N VAL A 1 -1.80 10.84 -4.67
CA VAL A 1 -1.99 11.98 -3.74
C VAL A 1 -0.85 12.94 -4.05
N VAL A 2 -0.97 14.04 -4.82
CA VAL A 2 -2.05 14.99 -5.11
C VAL A 2 -2.04 15.30 -6.64
N PRO A 3 -3.17 15.20 -7.36
CA PRO A 3 -3.21 15.38 -8.83
C PRO A 3 -2.95 16.81 -9.35
N ILE A 4 -2.94 17.82 -8.46
CA ILE A 4 -2.75 19.24 -8.81
C ILE A 4 -1.41 19.54 -9.50
N LEU A 5 -0.43 18.63 -9.40
CA LEU A 5 0.93 18.83 -9.93
C LEU A 5 1.22 18.07 -11.23
N SER A 6 0.31 17.22 -11.76
CA SER A 6 0.56 16.50 -13.01
C SER A 6 -0.07 17.22 -14.21
N GLN A 7 0.71 17.45 -15.27
CA GLN A 7 0.24 18.08 -16.50
C GLN A 7 -0.63 17.15 -17.39
N THR A 8 -0.84 15.90 -16.98
CA THR A 8 -1.60 14.89 -17.74
C THR A 8 -2.76 14.34 -16.91
N GLY A 9 -4.01 14.58 -17.37
CA GLY A 9 -5.24 14.02 -16.80
C GLY A 9 -6.44 14.96 -16.84
N VAL A 10 -7.63 14.45 -16.49
CA VAL A 10 -8.90 15.21 -16.36
C VAL A 10 -8.81 16.35 -15.33
N LEU A 11 -7.79 16.31 -14.47
CA LEU A 11 -7.42 17.33 -13.49
C LEU A 11 -6.23 18.17 -13.99
N SER A 12 -6.31 18.70 -15.22
CA SER A 12 -5.31 19.64 -15.74
C SER A 12 -5.42 21.01 -15.05
N ILE A 13 -4.33 21.78 -15.05
CA ILE A 13 -4.22 23.13 -14.47
C ILE A 13 -5.29 24.09 -15.03
N GLU A 14 -5.85 23.80 -16.20
CA GLU A 14 -6.91 24.57 -16.86
C GLU A 14 -8.29 24.42 -16.19
N VAL A 15 -8.52 23.35 -15.42
CA VAL A 15 -9.80 23.14 -14.73
C VAL A 15 -9.78 23.87 -13.38
N PRO A 16 -10.76 24.75 -13.09
CA PRO A 16 -10.83 25.44 -11.81
C PRO A 16 -10.80 24.47 -10.62
N LEU A 17 -10.00 24.80 -9.60
CA LEU A 17 -9.80 23.96 -8.40
C LEU A 17 -11.11 23.51 -7.74
N TRP A 18 -12.14 24.36 -7.73
CA TRP A 18 -13.45 24.01 -7.19
C TRP A 18 -14.18 22.90 -7.98
N LYS A 19 -14.02 22.87 -9.32
CA LYS A 19 -14.57 21.80 -10.18
C LYS A 19 -13.81 20.49 -9.96
N GLN A 20 -12.49 20.58 -9.79
CA GLN A 20 -11.64 19.41 -9.47
C GLN A 20 -12.05 18.78 -8.14
N ILE A 21 -12.22 19.60 -7.10
CA ILE A 21 -12.70 19.13 -5.78
C ILE A 21 -14.12 18.54 -5.90
N GLY A 22 -15.02 19.21 -6.64
CA GLY A 22 -16.37 18.71 -6.88
C GLY A 22 -16.41 17.35 -7.56
N LEU A 23 -15.57 17.12 -8.57
CA LEU A 23 -15.42 15.84 -9.25
C LEU A 23 -14.90 14.74 -8.33
N VAL A 24 -13.86 15.03 -7.54
CA VAL A 24 -13.30 14.08 -6.58
C VAL A 24 -14.33 13.69 -5.52
N ILE A 25 -14.98 14.68 -4.90
CA ILE A 25 -16.01 14.44 -3.89
C ILE A 25 -17.18 13.67 -4.51
N GLY A 26 -17.69 14.10 -5.66
CA GLY A 26 -18.80 13.44 -6.36
C GLY A 26 -18.50 11.98 -6.67
N THR A 27 -17.27 11.68 -7.13
CA THR A 27 -16.84 10.31 -7.41
C THR A 27 -16.75 9.46 -6.15
N LEU A 28 -16.17 10.00 -5.07
CA LEU A 28 -16.11 9.29 -3.79
C LEU A 28 -17.49 9.07 -3.17
N THR A 29 -18.40 10.04 -3.28
CA THR A 29 -19.79 9.91 -2.83
C THR A 29 -20.55 8.86 -3.64
N LEU A 30 -20.37 8.84 -4.96
CA LEU A 30 -20.97 7.83 -5.82
C LEU A 30 -20.43 6.43 -5.50
N LEU A 31 -19.12 6.31 -5.31
CA LEU A 31 -18.47 5.06 -4.92
C LEU A 31 -18.92 4.60 -3.54
N PHE A 32 -19.08 5.51 -2.58
CA PHE A 32 -19.68 5.22 -1.27
C PHE A 32 -21.10 4.67 -1.42
N GLY A 33 -21.96 5.34 -2.18
CA GLY A 33 -23.32 4.88 -2.43
C GLY A 33 -23.36 3.50 -3.11
N PHE A 34 -22.50 3.29 -4.11
CA PHE A 34 -22.38 2.02 -4.81
C PHE A 34 -21.92 0.89 -3.88
N GLY A 35 -20.83 1.09 -3.15
CA GLY A 35 -20.26 0.10 -2.22
C GLY A 35 -21.11 -0.15 -0.98
N HIS A 36 -21.91 0.82 -0.54
CA HIS A 36 -22.76 0.69 0.64
C HIS A 36 -24.16 0.14 0.32
N TYR A 37 -24.76 0.50 -0.82
CA TYR A 37 -26.14 0.10 -1.12
C TYR A 37 -26.27 -0.95 -2.23
N VAL A 38 -25.48 -0.85 -3.30
CA VAL A 38 -25.63 -1.72 -4.48
C VAL A 38 -24.89 -3.03 -4.25
N VAL A 39 -23.60 -2.96 -3.93
CA VAL A 39 -22.77 -4.16 -3.78
C VAL A 39 -23.34 -5.10 -2.71
N PRO A 40 -23.71 -4.66 -1.50
CA PRO A 40 -24.24 -5.58 -0.48
C PRO A 40 -25.57 -6.22 -0.87
N ARG A 41 -26.42 -5.54 -1.65
CA ARG A 41 -27.67 -6.13 -2.16
C ARG A 41 -27.42 -7.24 -3.18
N VAL A 42 -26.46 -7.06 -4.07
CA VAL A 42 -26.07 -8.10 -5.03
C VAL A 42 -25.43 -9.28 -4.28
N LEU A 43 -24.57 -9.01 -3.30
CA LEU A 43 -23.98 -10.04 -2.45
C LEU A 43 -25.06 -10.80 -1.65
N GLU A 44 -26.11 -10.12 -1.20
CA GLU A 44 -27.25 -10.78 -0.52
C GLU A 44 -27.94 -11.80 -1.42
N GLN A 45 -28.24 -11.41 -2.67
CA GLN A 45 -28.89 -12.30 -3.64
C GLN A 45 -28.03 -13.55 -3.90
N LEU A 46 -26.72 -13.36 -4.10
CA LEU A 46 -25.78 -14.46 -4.35
C LEU A 46 -25.60 -15.35 -3.11
N SER A 47 -25.59 -14.75 -1.92
CA SER A 47 -25.51 -15.48 -0.65
C SER A 47 -26.76 -16.36 -0.44
N ARG A 48 -27.96 -15.85 -0.75
CA ARG A 48 -29.21 -16.64 -0.69
C ARG A 48 -29.22 -17.81 -1.67
N GLN A 49 -28.62 -17.63 -2.85
CA GLN A 49 -28.46 -18.69 -3.85
C GLN A 49 -27.31 -19.66 -3.53
N ARG A 50 -26.55 -19.43 -2.45
CA ARG A 50 -25.32 -20.17 -2.10
C ARG A 50 -24.28 -20.19 -3.24
N ASN A 51 -24.29 -19.17 -4.10
CA ASN A 51 -23.39 -19.06 -5.23
C ASN A 51 -22.06 -18.40 -4.81
N ARG A 52 -21.12 -19.22 -4.34
CA ARG A 52 -19.81 -18.77 -3.87
C ARG A 52 -18.98 -18.12 -4.97
N GLU A 53 -18.99 -18.68 -6.17
CA GLU A 53 -18.18 -18.17 -7.30
C GLU A 53 -18.67 -16.79 -7.72
N GLY A 54 -19.98 -16.64 -7.90
CA GLY A 54 -20.59 -15.35 -8.20
C GLY A 54 -20.32 -14.30 -7.13
N PHE A 55 -20.33 -14.69 -5.85
CA PHE A 55 -20.00 -13.79 -4.75
C PHE A 55 -18.58 -13.24 -4.87
N ILE A 56 -17.59 -14.10 -5.11
CA ILE A 56 -16.18 -13.69 -5.27
C ILE A 56 -16.03 -12.78 -6.49
N LEU A 57 -16.67 -13.12 -7.61
CA LEU A 57 -16.63 -12.31 -8.83
C LEU A 57 -17.18 -10.91 -8.60
N VAL A 58 -18.31 -10.78 -7.89
CA VAL A 58 -18.90 -9.46 -7.58
C VAL A 58 -18.00 -8.65 -6.65
N VAL A 59 -17.37 -9.28 -5.66
CA VAL A 59 -16.41 -8.60 -4.77
C VAL A 59 -15.22 -8.06 -5.56
N LEU A 60 -14.59 -8.90 -6.40
CA LEU A 60 -13.46 -8.48 -7.23
C LEU A 60 -13.88 -7.41 -8.24
N LEU A 61 -15.02 -7.59 -8.89
CA LEU A 61 -15.58 -6.62 -9.83
C LEU A 61 -15.82 -5.27 -9.15
N ALA A 62 -16.38 -5.26 -7.93
CA ALA A 62 -16.59 -4.02 -7.19
C ALA A 62 -15.27 -3.29 -6.91
N VAL A 63 -14.21 -4.03 -6.57
CA VAL A 63 -12.86 -3.45 -6.37
C VAL A 63 -12.31 -2.91 -7.69
N PHE A 64 -12.46 -3.62 -8.81
CA PHE A 64 -12.01 -3.14 -10.13
C PHE A 64 -12.80 -1.92 -10.62
N VAL A 65 -14.12 -1.92 -10.46
CA VAL A 65 -14.98 -0.77 -10.79
C VAL A 65 -14.59 0.45 -9.95
N ALA A 66 -14.34 0.26 -8.65
CA ALA A 66 -13.88 1.33 -7.77
C ALA A 66 -12.51 1.88 -8.21
N ALA A 67 -11.55 0.98 -8.49
CA ALA A 67 -10.23 1.36 -8.97
C ALA A 67 -10.30 2.13 -10.30
N TRP A 68 -11.08 1.64 -11.26
CA TRP A 68 -11.29 2.28 -12.55
C TRP A 68 -11.96 3.65 -12.40
N ALA A 69 -13.05 3.75 -11.64
CA ALA A 69 -13.75 5.02 -11.41
C ALA A 69 -12.84 6.08 -10.77
N THR A 70 -12.00 5.70 -9.82
CA THR A 70 -11.02 6.63 -9.24
C THR A 70 -9.94 7.05 -10.24
N ASN A 71 -9.52 6.15 -11.13
CA ASN A 71 -8.51 6.45 -12.15
C ASN A 71 -9.00 7.46 -13.19
N GLU A 72 -10.27 7.36 -13.61
CA GLU A 72 -10.88 8.30 -14.57
C GLU A 72 -10.85 9.75 -14.07
N VAL A 73 -10.90 9.95 -12.76
CA VAL A 73 -10.87 11.29 -12.14
C VAL A 73 -9.45 11.64 -11.66
N GLY A 74 -8.42 10.94 -12.13
CA GLY A 74 -7.02 11.21 -11.81
C GLY A 74 -6.60 10.84 -10.38
N LEU A 75 -7.43 10.09 -9.65
CA LEU A 75 -7.04 9.50 -8.37
C LEU A 75 -6.35 8.16 -8.60
N SER A 76 -5.57 7.71 -7.62
CA SER A 76 -4.90 6.40 -7.73
C SER A 76 -5.93 5.26 -7.70
N MET A 77 -5.77 4.29 -8.60
CA MET A 77 -6.55 3.03 -8.60
C MET A 77 -6.57 2.34 -7.24
N ALA A 78 -5.46 2.40 -6.50
CA ALA A 78 -5.37 1.78 -5.19
C ALA A 78 -6.20 2.50 -4.12
N LEU A 79 -6.42 3.81 -4.27
CA LEU A 79 -7.36 4.53 -3.41
C LEU A 79 -8.78 3.99 -3.61
N GLY A 80 -9.22 3.80 -4.86
CA GLY A 80 -10.53 3.20 -5.16
C GLY A 80 -10.67 1.80 -4.59
N GLY A 81 -9.68 0.94 -4.82
CA GLY A 81 -9.65 -0.40 -4.25
C GLY A 81 -9.67 -0.41 -2.71
N PHE A 82 -8.91 0.48 -2.07
CA PHE A 82 -8.88 0.63 -0.61
C PHE A 82 -10.23 1.09 -0.05
N VAL A 83 -10.85 2.11 -0.67
CA VAL A 83 -12.17 2.60 -0.25
C VAL A 83 -13.23 1.50 -0.39
N MET A 84 -13.26 0.79 -1.50
CA MET A 84 -14.18 -0.33 -1.68
C MET A 84 -13.94 -1.44 -0.65
N GLY A 85 -12.68 -1.78 -0.39
CA GLY A 85 -12.31 -2.73 0.66
C GLY A 85 -12.81 -2.31 2.04
N MET A 86 -12.67 -1.04 2.41
CA MET A 86 -13.21 -0.49 3.66
C MET A 86 -14.73 -0.59 3.71
N LEU A 87 -15.44 -0.25 2.64
CA LEU A 87 -16.91 -0.34 2.57
C LEU A 87 -17.39 -1.79 2.73
N LEU A 88 -16.73 -2.73 2.05
CA LEU A 88 -17.03 -4.15 2.16
C LEU A 88 -16.72 -4.69 3.57
N SER A 89 -15.65 -4.21 4.21
CA SER A 89 -15.27 -4.61 5.56
C SER A 89 -16.25 -4.13 6.64
N GLY A 90 -16.98 -3.03 6.37
CA GLY A 90 -18.06 -2.54 7.24
C GLY A 90 -19.43 -3.17 6.95
N SER A 91 -19.55 -4.00 5.90
CA SER A 91 -20.82 -4.62 5.51
C SER A 91 -21.15 -5.87 6.32
N ARG A 92 -22.42 -6.29 6.31
CA ARG A 92 -22.88 -7.57 6.90
C ARG A 92 -22.12 -8.79 6.35
N TYR A 93 -21.55 -8.67 5.16
CA TYR A 93 -20.84 -9.74 4.47
C TYR A 93 -19.33 -9.75 4.71
N ALA A 94 -18.80 -8.85 5.55
CA ALA A 94 -17.35 -8.70 5.78
C ALA A 94 -16.64 -10.03 6.13
N TYR A 95 -17.24 -10.85 6.99
CA TYR A 95 -16.69 -12.16 7.36
C TYR A 95 -16.66 -13.14 6.18
N GLN A 96 -17.71 -13.17 5.34
CA GLN A 96 -17.77 -14.02 4.15
C GLN A 96 -16.76 -13.54 3.10
N VAL A 97 -16.69 -12.23 2.86
CA VAL A 97 -15.71 -11.60 1.97
C VAL A 97 -14.30 -11.99 2.41
N LYS A 98 -13.97 -11.81 3.68
CA LYS A 98 -12.65 -12.19 4.23
C LYS A 98 -12.36 -13.68 4.04
N ALA A 99 -13.29 -14.56 4.43
CA ALA A 99 -13.12 -16.00 4.32
C ALA A 99 -12.90 -16.46 2.87
N TYR A 100 -13.52 -15.77 1.91
CA TYR A 100 -13.37 -16.11 0.49
C TYR A 100 -12.13 -15.51 -0.15
N ILE A 101 -11.65 -14.34 0.30
CA ILE A 101 -10.42 -13.72 -0.23
C ILE A 101 -9.15 -14.35 0.37
N GLU A 102 -9.18 -14.78 1.63
CA GLU A 102 -7.99 -15.28 2.35
C GLU A 102 -7.17 -16.31 1.56
N PRO A 103 -7.77 -17.33 0.90
CA PRO A 103 -7.01 -18.30 0.12
C PRO A 103 -6.31 -17.69 -1.12
N TYR A 104 -6.88 -16.64 -1.70
CA TYR A 104 -6.34 -15.99 -2.89
C TYR A 104 -5.31 -14.90 -2.56
N LYS A 105 -5.28 -14.44 -1.31
CA LYS A 105 -4.34 -13.41 -0.85
C LYS A 105 -2.89 -13.78 -1.21
N GLY A 106 -2.47 -15.02 -0.97
CA GLY A 106 -1.12 -15.48 -1.29
C GLY A 106 -0.79 -15.41 -2.79
N ILE A 107 -1.77 -15.73 -3.65
CA ILE A 107 -1.61 -15.66 -5.11
C ILE A 107 -1.53 -14.20 -5.57
N LEU A 108 -2.44 -13.34 -5.09
CA LEU A 108 -2.44 -11.91 -5.43
C LEU A 108 -1.15 -11.22 -4.98
N MET A 109 -0.65 -11.55 -3.78
CA MET A 109 0.63 -11.06 -3.29
C MET A 109 1.80 -11.54 -4.15
N SER A 110 1.83 -12.84 -4.51
CA SER A 110 2.87 -13.38 -5.39
C SER A 110 2.89 -12.66 -6.74
N VAL A 111 1.73 -12.47 -7.37
CA VAL A 111 1.61 -11.76 -8.66
C VAL A 111 2.04 -10.30 -8.53
N PHE A 112 1.65 -9.63 -7.44
CA PHE A 112 2.07 -8.25 -7.16
C PHE A 112 3.59 -8.13 -7.03
N PHE A 113 4.22 -8.98 -6.20
CA PHE A 113 5.67 -8.93 -6.00
C PHE A 113 6.44 -9.30 -7.27
N VAL A 114 5.95 -10.23 -8.08
CA VAL A 114 6.55 -10.55 -9.39
C VAL A 114 6.44 -9.34 -10.33
N ALA A 115 5.28 -8.71 -10.44
CA ALA A 115 5.08 -7.54 -11.30
C ALA A 115 5.96 -6.34 -10.87
N VAL A 116 6.01 -6.06 -9.56
CA VAL A 116 6.89 -5.03 -9.01
C VAL A 116 8.36 -5.36 -9.24
N GLY A 117 8.76 -6.61 -9.04
CA GLY A 117 10.13 -7.07 -9.28
C GLY A 117 10.55 -6.94 -10.74
N MET A 118 9.67 -7.27 -11.69
CA MET A 118 9.92 -7.09 -13.13
C MET A 118 10.01 -5.62 -13.53
N SER A 119 9.45 -4.70 -12.73
CA SER A 119 9.53 -3.26 -12.97
C SER A 119 10.86 -2.65 -12.52
N ILE A 120 11.71 -3.41 -11.80
CA ILE A 120 13.04 -2.99 -11.37
C ILE A 120 14.03 -3.20 -12.52
N GLU A 121 14.55 -2.11 -13.07
CA GLU A 121 15.60 -2.19 -14.08
C GLU A 121 16.97 -2.43 -13.42
N LEU A 122 17.44 -3.68 -13.46
CA LEU A 122 18.72 -4.07 -12.85
C LEU A 122 19.92 -3.28 -13.38
N LYS A 123 19.86 -2.80 -14.63
CA LYS A 123 20.92 -1.97 -15.23
C LYS A 123 21.18 -0.69 -14.42
N VAL A 124 20.12 -0.07 -13.91
CA VAL A 124 20.21 1.14 -13.08
C VAL A 124 20.89 0.84 -11.74
N LEU A 125 20.61 -0.33 -11.16
CA LEU A 125 21.25 -0.77 -9.91
C LEU A 125 22.72 -1.16 -10.10
N THR A 126 23.06 -1.78 -11.23
CA THR A 126 24.45 -2.21 -11.52
C THR A 126 25.36 -1.07 -11.98
N ALA A 127 24.80 0.06 -12.41
CA ALA A 127 25.58 1.21 -12.83
C ALA A 127 26.32 1.87 -11.65
N GLU A 128 25.66 2.03 -10.50
CA GLU A 128 26.25 2.60 -9.28
C GLU A 128 25.83 1.79 -8.03
N PRO A 129 26.30 0.54 -7.89
CA PRO A 129 25.83 -0.36 -6.84
C PRO A 129 26.14 0.16 -5.43
N TRP A 130 27.26 0.86 -5.27
CA TRP A 130 27.68 1.40 -3.99
C TRP A 130 26.78 2.56 -3.51
N VAL A 131 26.44 3.47 -4.42
CA VAL A 131 25.53 4.61 -4.12
C VAL A 131 24.16 4.07 -3.71
N PHE A 132 23.67 3.05 -4.43
CA PHE A 132 22.41 2.39 -4.11
C PHE A 132 22.41 1.73 -2.72
N ILE A 133 23.46 0.95 -2.40
CA ILE A 133 23.59 0.30 -1.08
C ILE A 133 23.64 1.36 0.04
N GLN A 134 24.38 2.45 -0.18
CA GLN A 134 24.44 3.57 0.77
C GLN A 134 23.07 4.20 1.00
N GLN A 135 22.30 4.47 -0.06
CA GLN A 135 20.95 5.04 0.06
C GLN A 135 20.01 4.12 0.85
N VAL A 136 20.01 2.82 0.56
CA VAL A 136 19.21 1.82 1.29
C VAL A 136 19.62 1.82 2.77
N ALA A 137 20.92 1.72 3.04
CA ALA A 137 21.44 1.67 4.41
C ALA A 137 21.08 2.93 5.21
N ILE A 138 21.27 4.11 4.62
CA ILE A 138 20.97 5.40 5.26
C ILE A 138 19.48 5.52 5.57
N ILE A 139 18.60 5.22 4.61
CA ILE A 139 17.14 5.30 4.83
C ILE A 139 16.70 4.36 5.95
N LEU A 140 17.24 3.14 5.96
CA LEU A 140 16.91 2.14 6.96
C LEU A 140 17.44 2.54 8.35
N LEU A 141 18.67 3.04 8.44
CA LEU A 141 19.25 3.55 9.69
C LEU A 141 18.46 4.72 10.25
N ILE A 142 18.12 5.70 9.40
CA ILE A 142 17.32 6.86 9.81
C ILE A 142 15.99 6.39 10.39
N LYS A 143 15.27 5.50 9.71
CA LYS A 143 14.00 4.96 10.21
C LYS A 143 14.17 4.26 11.56
N LEU A 144 15.16 3.38 11.70
CA LEU A 144 15.40 2.67 12.96
C LEU A 144 15.68 3.64 14.11
N VAL A 145 16.56 4.61 13.89
CA VAL A 145 16.96 5.59 14.91
C VAL A 145 15.76 6.46 15.30
N VAL A 146 15.02 6.97 14.31
CA VAL A 146 13.83 7.81 14.56
C VAL A 146 12.76 7.02 15.31
N MET A 147 12.45 5.79 14.89
CA MET A 147 11.44 4.97 15.56
C MET A 147 11.86 4.57 16.98
N PHE A 148 13.13 4.27 17.19
CA PHE A 148 13.67 3.98 18.53
C PHE A 148 13.63 5.21 19.44
N ALA A 149 14.07 6.38 18.95
CA ALA A 149 14.04 7.63 19.69
C ALA A 149 12.61 8.05 20.06
N LEU A 150 11.67 7.93 19.12
CA LEU A 150 10.25 8.16 19.37
C LEU A 150 9.73 7.22 20.45
N ALA A 151 10.02 5.92 20.35
CA ALA A 151 9.57 4.94 21.34
C ALA A 151 10.07 5.28 22.76
N LEU A 152 11.32 5.73 22.88
CA LEU A 152 11.87 6.18 24.17
C LEU A 152 11.24 7.49 24.65
N ALA A 153 10.95 8.43 23.75
CA ALA A 153 10.25 9.68 24.06
C ALA A 153 8.82 9.43 24.58
N PHE A 154 8.15 8.39 24.07
CA PHE A 154 6.86 7.90 24.58
C PHE A 154 6.98 7.02 25.84
N ARG A 155 8.16 6.94 26.44
CA ARG A 155 8.45 6.21 27.69
C ARG A 155 8.25 4.70 27.60
N PHE A 156 8.43 4.10 26.42
CA PHE A 156 8.55 2.65 26.33
C PHE A 156 9.87 2.17 26.93
N THR A 157 9.89 0.92 27.41
CA THR A 157 11.14 0.28 27.83
C THR A 157 12.09 0.15 26.63
N VAL A 158 13.41 0.10 26.89
CA VAL A 158 14.42 -0.07 25.83
C VAL A 158 14.13 -1.33 25.00
N GLU A 159 13.65 -2.39 25.64
CA GLU A 159 13.27 -3.63 24.96
C GLU A 159 12.10 -3.44 23.98
N SER A 160 11.03 -2.79 24.44
CA SER A 160 9.87 -2.47 23.61
C SER A 160 10.25 -1.50 22.49
N ALA A 161 11.14 -0.53 22.77
CA ALA A 161 11.63 0.41 21.78
C ALA A 161 12.44 -0.27 20.67
N ILE A 162 13.33 -1.22 21.00
CA ILE A 162 14.08 -2.01 20.01
C ILE A 162 13.12 -2.82 19.14
N ARG A 163 12.18 -3.55 19.76
CA ARG A 163 11.19 -4.35 19.03
C ARG A 163 10.33 -3.49 18.10
N MET A 164 9.83 -2.36 18.59
CA MET A 164 9.02 -1.43 17.82
C MET A 164 9.80 -0.83 16.65
N ALA A 165 11.03 -0.36 16.90
CA ALA A 165 11.87 0.24 15.87
C ALA A 165 12.15 -0.73 14.73
N VAL A 166 12.43 -1.98 15.04
CA VAL A 166 12.72 -3.01 14.03
C VAL A 166 11.46 -3.45 13.28
N LEU A 167 10.33 -3.63 13.97
CA LEU A 167 9.07 -4.05 13.33
C LEU A 167 8.47 -2.95 12.43
N LEU A 168 8.61 -1.69 12.82
CA LEU A 168 8.07 -0.54 12.08
C LEU A 168 9.10 0.13 11.15
N GLY A 169 10.38 -0.24 11.26
CA GLY A 169 11.46 0.30 10.46
C GLY A 169 11.38 -0.09 8.99
N GLN A 170 10.64 -1.16 8.66
CA GLN A 170 10.45 -1.58 7.27
C GLN A 170 9.62 -0.56 6.48
N SER A 171 9.94 -0.39 5.20
CA SER A 171 9.01 0.30 4.31
C SER A 171 7.81 -0.60 4.00
N GLY A 172 6.60 -0.05 4.00
CA GLY A 172 5.37 -0.81 3.76
C GLY A 172 5.09 -1.05 2.27
N GLU A 173 4.28 -2.07 1.97
CA GLU A 173 3.90 -2.48 0.59
C GLU A 173 3.10 -1.41 -0.15
N PHE A 174 2.46 -0.51 0.59
CA PHE A 174 1.79 0.64 0.01
C PHE A 174 2.74 1.60 -0.73
N GLY A 175 4.04 1.56 -0.41
CA GLY A 175 5.04 2.37 -1.11
C GLY A 175 5.14 2.05 -2.60
N PHE A 176 5.03 0.76 -2.99
CA PHE A 176 5.08 0.35 -4.39
C PHE A 176 3.95 0.98 -5.22
N VAL A 177 2.76 0.99 -4.63
CA VAL A 177 1.56 1.60 -5.21
C VAL A 177 1.74 3.11 -5.34
N LEU A 178 2.22 3.77 -4.29
CA LEU A 178 2.41 5.22 -4.28
C LEU A 178 3.44 5.67 -5.33
N PHE A 179 4.60 5.01 -5.38
CA PHE A 179 5.64 5.33 -6.35
C PHE A 179 5.22 4.96 -7.78
N GLY A 180 4.47 3.87 -7.97
CA GLY A 180 3.91 3.50 -9.27
C GLY A 180 2.94 4.56 -9.81
N ALA A 181 2.06 5.05 -8.94
CA ALA A 181 1.17 6.16 -9.29
C ALA A 181 1.94 7.46 -9.57
N ALA A 182 2.96 7.78 -8.76
CA ALA A 182 3.79 8.96 -8.97
C ALA A 182 4.53 8.93 -10.31
N ARG A 183 5.06 7.77 -10.71
CA ARG A 183 5.68 7.57 -12.03
C ARG A 183 4.66 7.73 -13.15
N GLY A 184 3.50 7.09 -13.03
CA GLY A 184 2.43 7.16 -14.05
C GLY A 184 1.88 8.57 -14.28
N LEU A 185 1.93 9.43 -13.25
CA LEU A 185 1.55 10.84 -13.32
C LEU A 185 2.71 11.77 -13.72
N GLY A 186 3.91 11.24 -13.99
CA GLY A 186 5.08 12.04 -14.35
C GLY A 186 5.67 12.88 -13.21
N VAL A 187 5.31 12.59 -11.94
CA VAL A 187 5.80 13.32 -10.76
C VAL A 187 7.25 12.94 -10.42
N ILE A 188 7.61 11.70 -10.72
CA ILE A 188 8.97 11.17 -10.53
C ILE A 188 9.46 10.55 -11.84
N ASP A 189 10.77 10.57 -12.04
CA ASP A 189 11.40 9.88 -13.16
C ASP A 189 11.54 8.38 -12.90
N ASP A 190 11.82 7.64 -13.97
CA ASP A 190 11.97 6.18 -13.94
C ASP A 190 13.09 5.74 -13.00
N ARG A 191 14.18 6.54 -12.92
CA ARG A 191 15.28 6.27 -11.99
C ARG A 191 14.82 6.33 -10.54
N THR A 192 14.11 7.39 -10.13
CA THR A 192 13.61 7.53 -8.76
C THR A 192 12.60 6.44 -8.42
N PHE A 193 11.74 6.06 -9.37
CA PHE A 193 10.82 4.94 -9.19
C PHE A 193 11.57 3.63 -8.93
N VAL A 194 12.52 3.26 -9.79
CA VAL A 194 13.28 2.01 -9.66
C VAL A 194 14.06 1.96 -8.34
N VAL A 195 14.74 3.06 -7.97
CA VAL A 195 15.48 3.14 -6.70
C VAL A 195 14.54 3.01 -5.51
N SER A 196 13.41 3.72 -5.51
CA SER A 196 12.46 3.70 -4.39
C SER A 196 11.84 2.32 -4.19
N VAL A 197 11.41 1.68 -5.28
CA VAL A 197 10.89 0.30 -5.27
C VAL A 197 11.95 -0.67 -4.76
N ALA A 198 13.19 -0.55 -5.24
CA ALA A 198 14.28 -1.43 -4.79
C ALA A 198 14.62 -1.22 -3.30
N VAL A 199 14.62 0.02 -2.80
CA VAL A 199 14.79 0.32 -1.36
C VAL A 199 13.69 -0.35 -0.53
N ILE A 200 12.42 -0.26 -0.95
CA ILE A 200 11.30 -0.91 -0.25
C ILE A 200 11.49 -2.43 -0.23
N SER A 201 11.75 -3.03 -1.39
CA SER A 201 11.92 -4.48 -1.53
C SER A 201 13.07 -5.02 -0.68
N ILE A 202 14.22 -4.33 -0.70
CA ILE A 202 15.38 -4.74 0.10
C ILE A 202 15.09 -4.55 1.59
N SER A 203 14.48 -3.44 1.99
CA SER A 203 14.09 -3.21 3.38
C SER A 203 13.19 -4.34 3.91
N MET A 204 12.16 -4.75 3.15
CA MET A 204 11.31 -5.89 3.52
C MET A 204 12.07 -7.21 3.59
N MET A 205 12.95 -7.47 2.62
CA MET A 205 13.78 -8.68 2.59
C MET A 205 14.69 -8.79 3.82
N PHE A 206 15.27 -7.68 4.27
CA PHE A 206 16.15 -7.64 5.45
C PHE A 206 15.38 -7.60 6.79
N THR A 207 14.11 -7.22 6.80
CA THR A 207 13.31 -7.10 8.02
C THR A 207 13.30 -8.36 8.90
N PRO A 208 13.08 -9.60 8.40
CA PRO A 208 13.12 -10.78 9.26
C PRO A 208 14.50 -11.01 9.93
N LEU A 209 15.60 -10.65 9.26
CA LEU A 209 16.94 -10.71 9.84
C LEU A 209 17.10 -9.66 10.94
N MET A 210 16.60 -8.44 10.70
CA MET A 210 16.64 -7.36 11.68
C MET A 210 15.80 -7.71 12.91
N VAL A 211 14.61 -8.30 12.75
CA VAL A 211 13.74 -8.74 13.87
C VAL A 211 14.48 -9.75 14.74
N ARG A 212 15.11 -10.76 14.12
CA ARG A 212 15.93 -11.75 14.84
C ARG A 212 17.10 -11.10 15.59
N ALA A 213 17.78 -10.15 14.97
CA ALA A 213 18.89 -9.41 15.60
C ALA A 213 18.40 -8.55 16.77
N GLY A 214 17.26 -7.86 16.62
CA GLY A 214 16.62 -7.08 17.68
C GLY A 214 16.20 -7.95 18.86
N ASP A 215 15.59 -9.11 18.60
CA ASP A 215 15.24 -10.07 19.65
C ASP A 215 16.47 -10.60 20.40
N ALA A 216 17.56 -10.88 19.69
CA ALA A 216 18.81 -11.31 20.30
C ALA A 216 19.44 -10.21 21.17
N LEU A 217 19.37 -8.95 20.72
CA LEU A 217 19.85 -7.80 21.49
C LEU A 217 19.02 -7.61 22.77
N VAL A 218 17.70 -7.67 22.67
CA VAL A 218 16.80 -7.60 23.83
C VAL A 218 17.12 -8.70 24.84
N ARG A 219 17.24 -9.96 24.40
CA ARG A 219 17.58 -11.08 25.29
C ARG A 219 18.90 -10.89 26.05
N ARG A 220 19.89 -10.22 25.44
CA ARG A 220 21.16 -9.90 26.12
C ARG A 220 21.01 -8.82 27.18
N LEU A 221 20.18 -7.81 26.91
CA LEU A 221 19.89 -6.73 27.85
C LEU A 221 19.10 -7.23 29.06
N THR A 222 18.09 -8.09 28.86
CA THR A 222 17.30 -8.69 29.94
C THR A 222 18.13 -9.63 30.83
N LYS A 223 19.17 -10.27 30.30
CA LYS A 223 20.03 -11.20 31.06
C LYS A 223 21.08 -10.49 31.92
N SER A 224 21.23 -9.18 31.76
CA SER A 224 22.20 -8.35 32.49
C SER A 224 21.57 -7.50 33.60
N SER A 225 20.27 -7.62 33.83
CA SER A 225 19.52 -7.00 34.93
C SER A 225 18.96 -8.06 35.87
#